data_AF-A0A2K3MCA3-F1
#
_entry.id   AF-A0A2K3MCA3-F1
#
_cell.length_a   1.000
_cell.length_b   1.000
_cell.length_c   1.000
_cell.angle_alpha   90.00
_cell.angle_beta   90.00
_cell.angle_gamma   90.00
#
_symmetry.space_group_name_H-M   'P 1'
#
loop_
_entity.id
_entity.type
_entity.pdbx_description
1 polymer ?
#
loop_
_entity_poly.entity_id
_entity_poly.type
_entity_poly.pdbx_seq_one_letter_code
_entity_poly.pdbx_strand_id
1 'polypeptide(L)'
;EFMRTKKKVSIGIISPYNAQVYEIQEKVKQYTRVSNSDFSVSVRSIDGFQGGEEDIIIISTVRSNGSGKVGFLSNRQRTNVAMTRARYCLWILGNAATLINSDSVWRNVVLDAKRRDCFHNANENKKLAGAIELELLEESESRFKKLTLGGK
;
A
#
# COMPACT_ATOMS: atom_id res chain seq x y z
N GLU A 1 -15.35 8.28 -18.48
CA GLU A 1 -14.49 9.49 -18.50
C GLU A 1 -13.10 9.23 -19.08
N PHE A 2 -12.37 8.18 -18.63
CA PHE A 2 -11.11 7.72 -19.23
C PHE A 2 -11.19 7.48 -20.76
N MET A 3 -12.23 6.77 -21.21
CA MET A 3 -12.50 6.51 -22.64
C MET A 3 -12.70 7.79 -23.48
N ARG A 4 -12.96 8.94 -22.84
CA ARG A 4 -13.24 10.23 -23.49
C ARG A 4 -12.02 11.16 -23.54
N THR A 5 -11.10 11.06 -22.58
CA THR A 5 -10.01 12.05 -22.40
C THR A 5 -8.61 11.52 -22.69
N LYS A 6 -8.42 10.20 -22.83
CA LYS A 6 -7.10 9.54 -22.92
C LYS A 6 -6.14 9.91 -21.76
N LYS A 7 -6.67 10.40 -20.64
CA LYS A 7 -5.87 10.81 -19.49
C LYS A 7 -5.53 9.57 -18.67
N LYS A 8 -4.25 9.33 -18.42
CA LYS A 8 -3.79 8.20 -17.59
C LYS A 8 -4.42 8.26 -16.19
N VAL A 9 -4.86 7.11 -15.69
CA VAL A 9 -5.34 6.99 -14.30
C VAL A 9 -4.16 7.20 -13.37
N SER A 10 -4.28 8.10 -12.40
CA SER A 10 -3.17 8.36 -11.49
C SER A 10 -3.32 7.58 -10.18
N ILE A 11 -2.26 6.86 -9.80
CA ILE A 11 -2.22 6.02 -8.59
C ILE A 11 -1.14 6.55 -7.65
N GLY A 12 -1.53 6.93 -6.43
CA GLY A 12 -0.60 7.29 -5.37
C GLY A 12 -0.47 6.18 -4.34
N ILE A 13 0.76 5.76 -4.03
CA ILE A 13 1.05 4.86 -2.91
C ILE A 13 1.69 5.67 -1.79
N ILE A 14 1.05 5.67 -0.63
CA ILE A 14 1.47 6.43 0.56
C ILE A 14 1.98 5.45 1.62
N SER A 15 3.13 5.75 2.21
CA SER A 15 3.61 5.04 3.40
C SER A 15 4.21 6.00 4.43
N PRO A 16 3.98 5.80 5.74
CA PRO A 16 4.56 6.65 6.77
C PRO A 16 6.06 6.41 7.01
N TYR A 17 6.65 5.37 6.41
CA TYR A 17 8.06 5.00 6.60
C TYR A 17 8.85 5.10 5.30
N ASN A 18 9.91 5.92 5.29
CA ASN A 18 10.74 6.13 4.08
C ASN A 18 11.39 4.84 3.55
N ALA A 19 11.79 3.93 4.44
CA ALA A 19 12.30 2.62 4.03
C ALA A 19 11.25 1.85 3.20
N GLN A 20 9.98 1.84 3.64
CA GLN A 20 8.91 1.21 2.88
C GLN A 20 8.63 1.94 1.56
N VAL A 21 8.69 3.28 1.54
CA VAL A 21 8.56 4.07 0.30
C VAL A 21 9.61 3.63 -0.71
N TYR A 22 10.87 3.53 -0.29
CA TYR A 22 11.97 3.08 -1.13
C TYR A 22 11.77 1.66 -1.67
N GLU A 23 11.44 0.71 -0.80
CA GLU A 23 11.18 -0.68 -1.20
C GLU A 23 10.04 -0.79 -2.24
N ILE A 24 8.92 -0.10 -2.00
CA ILE A 24 7.80 -0.09 -2.95
C ILE A 24 8.21 0.56 -4.27
N GLN A 25 8.97 1.67 -4.24
CA GLN A 25 9.47 2.31 -5.46
C GLN A 25 10.29 1.35 -6.31
N GLU A 26 11.23 0.62 -5.69
CA GLU A 26 12.09 -0.31 -6.41
C GLU A 26 11.27 -1.46 -7.03
N LYS A 27 10.32 -2.04 -6.29
CA LYS A 27 9.44 -3.08 -6.84
C LYS A 27 8.54 -2.54 -7.96
N VAL A 28 7.90 -1.40 -7.77
CA VAL A 28 6.99 -0.81 -8.78
C VAL A 28 7.74 -0.43 -10.06
N LYS A 29 8.97 0.07 -9.97
CA LYS A 29 9.80 0.37 -11.15
C LYS A 29 10.02 -0.86 -12.04
N GLN A 30 10.18 -2.04 -11.45
CA GLN A 30 10.34 -3.29 -12.20
C GLN A 30 9.08 -3.61 -13.02
N TYR A 31 7.90 -3.49 -12.41
CA TYR A 31 6.61 -3.76 -13.09
C TYR A 31 6.24 -2.69 -14.13
N THR A 32 6.52 -1.41 -13.83
CA THR A 32 6.15 -0.28 -14.71
C THR A 32 7.07 -0.11 -15.92
N ARG A 33 8.31 -0.61 -15.87
CA ARG A 33 9.23 -0.63 -17.02
C ARG A 33 8.77 -1.55 -18.15
N VAL A 34 7.86 -2.47 -17.88
CA VAL A 34 7.48 -3.56 -18.79
C VAL A 34 6.18 -3.27 -19.57
N SER A 35 5.48 -2.15 -19.32
CA SER A 35 4.22 -1.85 -20.03
C SER A 35 3.98 -0.37 -20.30
N ASN A 36 3.43 -0.09 -21.50
CA ASN A 36 2.77 1.17 -21.83
C ASN A 36 1.48 1.25 -21.00
N SER A 37 1.61 1.62 -19.72
CA SER A 37 0.52 1.56 -18.77
C SER A 37 -0.44 2.73 -18.98
N ASP A 38 -1.74 2.39 -18.99
CA ASP A 38 -2.89 3.30 -18.94
C ASP A 38 -2.96 4.13 -17.64
N PHE A 39 -2.00 3.90 -16.74
CA PHE A 39 -1.90 4.56 -15.44
C PHE A 39 -0.48 5.07 -15.17
N SER A 40 -0.36 6.00 -14.22
CA SER A 40 0.90 6.41 -13.62
C SER A 40 0.92 6.05 -12.14
N VAL A 41 2.08 5.66 -11.61
CA VAL A 41 2.24 5.35 -10.19
C VAL A 41 3.22 6.32 -9.56
N SER A 42 2.84 6.96 -8.47
CA SER A 42 3.73 7.73 -7.62
C SER A 42 3.77 7.13 -6.22
N VAL A 43 4.96 6.97 -5.64
CA VAL A 43 5.13 6.38 -4.32
C VAL A 43 5.87 7.37 -3.44
N ARG A 44 5.26 7.84 -2.35
CA ARG A 44 5.84 8.90 -1.51
C ARG A 44 5.44 8.73 -0.04
N SER A 45 6.10 9.47 0.84
CA SER A 45 5.66 9.59 2.23
C SER A 45 4.41 10.47 2.35
N ILE A 46 3.77 10.46 3.52
CA ILE A 46 2.59 11.31 3.80
C ILE A 46 2.91 12.79 3.57
N ASP A 47 4.06 13.25 4.08
CA ASP A 47 4.47 14.65 3.95
C ASP A 47 4.78 15.01 2.48
N GLY A 48 5.21 14.04 1.65
CA GLY A 48 5.43 14.22 0.21
C GLY A 48 4.15 14.32 -0.65
N PHE A 49 2.98 14.13 -0.05
CA PHE A 49 1.66 14.24 -0.71
C PHE A 49 0.89 15.52 -0.34
N GLN A 50 1.52 16.47 0.35
CA GLN A 50 0.85 17.71 0.74
C GLN A 50 0.46 18.54 -0.51
N GLY A 51 -0.85 18.74 -0.71
CA GLY A 51 -1.41 19.55 -1.79
C GLY A 51 -1.66 18.83 -3.12
N GLY A 52 -1.30 17.54 -3.25
CA GLY A 52 -1.62 16.72 -4.42
C GLY A 52 -2.83 15.81 -4.20
N GLU A 53 -3.51 15.41 -5.26
CA GLU A 53 -4.55 14.39 -5.25
C GLU A 53 -4.27 13.38 -6.37
N GLU A 54 -4.69 12.14 -6.18
CA GLU A 54 -4.59 11.07 -7.18
C GLU A 54 -5.96 10.43 -7.38
N ASP A 55 -6.19 9.86 -8.56
CA ASP A 55 -7.45 9.16 -8.86
C ASP A 55 -7.67 7.99 -7.89
N ILE A 56 -6.61 7.24 -7.60
CA ILE A 56 -6.57 6.13 -6.65
C ILE A 56 -5.45 6.35 -5.64
N ILE A 57 -5.73 6.13 -4.35
CA ILE A 57 -4.70 6.11 -3.29
C ILE A 57 -4.64 4.73 -2.64
N ILE A 58 -3.42 4.25 -2.42
CA ILE A 58 -3.13 3.04 -1.65
C ILE A 58 -2.27 3.45 -0.45
N ILE A 59 -2.77 3.26 0.77
CA ILE A 59 -2.01 3.52 2.00
C ILE A 59 -1.42 2.21 2.52
N SER A 60 -0.09 2.11 2.57
CA SER A 60 0.60 1.06 3.32
C SER A 60 0.84 1.51 4.75
N THR A 61 0.22 0.82 5.71
CA THR A 61 0.35 1.15 7.14
C THR A 61 1.62 0.58 7.79
N VAL A 62 2.25 -0.42 7.16
CA VAL A 62 3.51 -1.08 7.56
C VAL A 62 3.46 -1.85 8.87
N ARG A 63 2.92 -1.28 9.95
CA ARG A 63 3.01 -1.84 11.30
C ARG A 63 2.14 -3.09 11.46
N SER A 64 2.80 -4.16 11.91
CA SER A 64 2.19 -5.42 12.28
C SER A 64 2.82 -5.92 13.58
N ASN A 65 2.11 -5.83 14.70
CA ASN A 65 2.57 -6.27 16.01
C ASN A 65 1.40 -6.50 16.98
N GLY A 66 1.56 -7.42 17.94
CA GLY A 66 0.53 -7.72 18.94
C GLY A 66 0.25 -6.58 19.94
N SER A 67 1.20 -5.65 20.11
CA SER A 67 1.08 -4.54 21.08
C SER A 67 0.25 -3.34 20.59
N GLY A 68 -0.32 -3.40 19.37
CA GLY A 68 -1.10 -2.30 18.80
C GLY A 68 -0.30 -1.03 18.49
N LYS A 69 1.03 -1.04 18.58
CA LYS A 69 1.84 0.16 18.38
C LYS A 69 1.91 0.53 16.91
N VAL A 70 1.33 1.68 16.55
CA VAL A 70 1.26 2.18 15.16
C VAL A 70 2.29 3.28 14.84
N GLY A 71 2.95 3.87 15.83
CA GLY A 71 4.00 4.88 15.61
C GLY A 71 3.46 6.11 14.87
N PHE A 72 4.10 6.50 13.76
CA PHE A 72 3.77 7.72 12.99
C PHE A 72 2.30 7.83 12.55
N LEU A 73 1.60 6.69 12.43
CA LEU A 73 0.18 6.63 12.09
C LEU A 73 -0.75 7.14 13.20
N SER A 74 -0.28 7.28 14.45
CA SER A 74 -1.10 7.84 15.53
C SER A 74 -1.38 9.34 15.35
N ASN A 75 -0.60 10.03 14.50
CA ASN A 75 -0.83 11.43 14.18
C ASN A 75 -2.09 11.59 13.32
N ARG A 76 -3.10 12.25 13.89
CA ARG A 76 -4.42 12.42 13.27
C ARG A 76 -4.36 13.36 12.05
N GLN A 77 -3.55 14.41 12.09
CA GLN A 77 -3.40 15.35 10.99
C GLN A 77 -2.83 14.66 9.75
N ARG A 78 -1.77 13.86 9.93
CA ARG A 78 -1.15 13.07 8.87
C ARG A 78 -2.10 12.01 8.30
N THR A 79 -2.89 11.38 9.17
CA THR A 79 -3.91 10.41 8.75
C THR A 79 -5.00 11.09 7.90
N ASN A 80 -5.49 12.26 8.32
CA ASN A 80 -6.47 13.03 7.55
C ASN A 80 -5.92 13.42 6.17
N VAL A 81 -4.67 13.88 6.09
CA VAL A 81 -4.02 14.19 4.82
C VAL A 81 -4.03 12.95 3.93
N ALA A 82 -3.50 11.82 4.39
CA ALA A 82 -3.40 10.60 3.60
C ALA A 82 -4.75 10.08 3.12
N MET A 83 -5.78 10.08 3.97
CA MET A 83 -7.13 9.59 3.63
C MET A 83 -7.87 10.48 2.62
N THR A 84 -7.54 11.77 2.54
CA THR A 84 -8.22 12.74 1.67
C THR A 84 -7.49 12.99 0.35
N ARG A 85 -6.43 12.24 0.03
CA ARG A 85 -5.72 12.40 -1.24
C ARG A 85 -6.41 11.69 -2.42
N ALA A 86 -7.39 10.83 -2.15
CA ALA A 86 -8.01 9.98 -3.17
C ALA A 86 -9.26 10.64 -3.75
N ARG A 87 -9.34 10.75 -5.09
CA ARG A 87 -10.49 11.33 -5.78
C ARG A 87 -11.62 10.32 -5.99
N TYR A 88 -11.29 9.08 -6.30
CA TYR A 88 -12.29 8.05 -6.63
C TYR A 88 -12.21 6.80 -5.76
N CYS A 89 -11.00 6.36 -5.39
CA CYS A 89 -10.84 5.11 -4.66
C CYS A 89 -9.68 5.15 -3.65
N LEU A 90 -9.96 4.72 -2.42
CA LEU A 90 -8.97 4.59 -1.35
C LEU A 90 -8.84 3.13 -0.93
N TRP A 91 -7.62 2.59 -1.04
CA TRP A 91 -7.23 1.30 -0.49
C TRP A 91 -6.32 1.48 0.72
N ILE A 92 -6.53 0.68 1.75
CA ILE A 92 -5.68 0.67 2.95
C ILE A 92 -5.18 -0.75 3.14
N LEU A 93 -3.86 -0.93 3.04
CA LEU A 93 -3.17 -2.19 3.30
C LEU A 93 -2.56 -2.15 4.70
N GLY A 94 -2.97 -3.08 5.56
CA GLY A 94 -2.49 -3.11 6.93
C GLY A 94 -2.86 -4.33 7.74
N ASN A 95 -2.20 -4.48 8.87
CA ASN A 95 -2.53 -5.51 9.84
C ASN A 95 -3.72 -5.07 10.70
N ALA A 96 -4.88 -5.67 10.46
CA ALA A 96 -6.13 -5.31 11.13
C ALA A 96 -6.05 -5.40 12.66
N ALA A 97 -5.40 -6.44 13.20
CA ALA A 97 -5.27 -6.62 14.65
C ALA A 97 -4.45 -5.48 15.28
N THR A 98 -3.34 -5.09 14.65
CA THR A 98 -2.50 -3.98 15.11
C THR A 98 -3.27 -2.67 15.11
N LEU A 99 -4.00 -2.37 14.03
CA LEU A 99 -4.74 -1.13 13.88
C LEU A 99 -5.93 -1.04 14.85
N ILE A 100 -6.66 -2.14 15.06
CA ILE A 100 -7.77 -2.22 16.03
C ILE A 100 -7.27 -1.98 17.45
N ASN A 101 -6.09 -2.51 17.81
CA ASN A 101 -5.53 -2.42 19.15
C ASN A 101 -4.71 -1.13 19.39
N SER A 102 -4.74 -0.17 18.47
CA SER A 102 -3.84 0.98 18.49
C SER A 102 -4.29 2.18 19.31
N ASP A 103 -5.48 2.12 19.93
CA ASP A 103 -6.15 3.24 20.61
C ASP A 103 -6.10 4.56 19.82
N SER A 104 -6.10 4.46 18.49
CA SER A 104 -6.01 5.58 17.57
C SER A 104 -7.20 5.61 16.62
N VAL A 105 -7.27 6.63 15.75
CA VAL A 105 -8.31 6.74 14.73
C VAL A 105 -8.38 5.51 13.83
N TRP A 106 -7.27 4.78 13.64
CA TRP A 106 -7.21 3.58 12.83
C TRP A 106 -8.09 2.45 13.34
N ARG A 107 -8.36 2.38 14.65
CA ARG A 107 -9.35 1.44 15.20
C ARG A 107 -10.72 1.68 14.58
N ASN A 108 -11.15 2.94 14.56
CA ASN A 108 -12.44 3.32 14.01
C ASN A 108 -12.50 3.13 12.49
N VAL A 109 -11.40 3.40 11.78
CA VAL A 109 -11.29 3.16 10.34
C VAL A 109 -11.53 1.67 10.00
N VAL A 110 -10.90 0.75 10.73
CA VAL A 110 -11.10 -0.69 10.50
C VAL A 110 -12.52 -1.13 10.85
N LEU A 111 -13.08 -0.67 11.97
CA LEU A 111 -14.45 -1.01 12.38
C LEU A 111 -15.48 -0.46 11.38
N ASP A 112 -15.28 0.74 10.87
CA ASP A 112 -16.13 1.34 9.84
C ASP A 112 -16.04 0.58 8.51
N ALA A 113 -14.83 0.20 8.07
CA ALA A 113 -14.65 -0.64 6.89
C ALA A 113 -15.37 -1.98 7.01
N LYS A 114 -15.31 -2.64 8.18
CA LYS A 114 -16.07 -3.88 8.45
C LYS A 114 -17.59 -3.63 8.39
N ARG A 115 -18.08 -2.54 8.97
CA ARG A 115 -19.50 -2.19 8.97
C ARG A 115 -20.04 -1.96 7.55
N ARG A 116 -19.21 -1.40 6.66
CA ARG A 116 -19.55 -1.13 5.25
C ARG A 116 -19.25 -2.29 4.31
N ASP A 117 -18.90 -3.47 4.83
CA ASP A 117 -18.50 -4.64 4.05
C ASP A 117 -17.33 -4.37 3.07
N CYS A 118 -16.45 -3.45 3.45
CA CYS A 118 -15.26 -3.02 2.69
C CYS A 118 -13.97 -3.54 3.33
N PHE A 119 -14.06 -4.51 4.24
CA PHE A 119 -12.91 -5.14 4.88
C PHE A 119 -12.66 -6.51 4.25
N HIS A 120 -11.47 -6.71 3.70
CA HIS A 120 -11.10 -7.95 3.04
C HIS A 120 -9.84 -8.55 3.68
N ASN A 121 -9.92 -9.80 4.10
CA ASN A 121 -8.75 -10.55 4.55
C ASN A 121 -7.96 -11.02 3.33
N ALA A 122 -6.72 -10.54 3.19
CA ALA A 122 -5.86 -10.88 2.06
C ALA A 122 -5.56 -12.38 1.96
N ASN A 123 -5.53 -13.10 3.09
CA ASN A 123 -5.28 -14.55 3.11
C ASN A 123 -6.48 -15.38 2.67
N GLU A 124 -7.70 -14.86 2.87
CA GLU A 124 -8.94 -15.56 2.50
C GLU A 124 -9.35 -15.24 1.07
N ASN A 125 -8.91 -14.10 0.53
CA ASN A 125 -9.21 -13.71 -0.84
C ASN A 125 -8.30 -14.45 -1.81
N LYS A 126 -8.82 -15.49 -2.47
CA LYS A 126 -8.07 -16.34 -3.42
C LYS A 126 -7.28 -15.56 -4.49
N LYS A 127 -7.78 -14.42 -4.96
CA LYS A 127 -7.10 -13.59 -5.98
C LYS A 127 -5.91 -12.83 -5.37
N LEU A 128 -6.10 -12.22 -4.21
CA LEU A 128 -5.02 -11.54 -3.49
C LEU A 128 -4.00 -12.54 -2.92
N ALA A 129 -4.47 -13.66 -2.37
CA ALA A 129 -3.63 -14.74 -1.88
C ALA A 129 -2.73 -15.28 -3.00
N GLY A 130 -3.29 -15.54 -4.20
CA GLY A 130 -2.49 -15.96 -5.35
C GLY A 130 -1.46 -14.92 -5.80
N ALA A 131 -1.80 -13.63 -5.78
CA ALA A 131 -0.85 -12.56 -6.10
C ALA A 131 0.28 -12.45 -5.06
N ILE A 132 -0.04 -12.63 -3.77
CA ILE A 132 0.94 -12.64 -2.68
C ILE A 132 1.84 -13.88 -2.76
N GLU A 133 1.27 -15.05 -3.06
CA GLU A 133 2.00 -16.31 -3.17
C GLU A 133 2.97 -16.32 -4.35
N LEU A 134 2.56 -15.79 -5.52
CA LEU A 134 3.44 -15.61 -6.67
C LEU A 134 4.66 -14.74 -6.34
N GLU A 135 4.46 -13.60 -5.68
CA GLU A 135 5.56 -12.72 -5.27
C GLU A 135 6.49 -13.39 -4.24
N LEU A 136 5.94 -14.16 -3.29
CA LEU A 136 6.74 -14.92 -2.30
C LEU A 136 7.60 -16.00 -2.96
N LEU A 137 7.07 -16.67 -3.99
CA LEU A 137 7.80 -17.66 -4.78
C LEU A 137 8.93 -16.98 -5.57
N GLU A 138 8.64 -15.88 -6.27
CA GLU A 138 9.66 -15.10 -7.00
C GLU A 138 10.77 -14.58 -6.08
N GLU A 139 10.43 -14.06 -4.89
CA GLU A 139 11.42 -13.64 -3.89
C GLU A 139 12.27 -14.81 -3.39
N SER A 140 11.67 -15.99 -3.21
CA SER A 140 12.39 -17.18 -2.75
C SER A 140 13.41 -17.62 -3.81
N GLU A 141 13.00 -17.70 -5.08
CA GLU A 141 13.88 -18.07 -6.20
C GLU A 141 15.02 -17.07 -6.39
N SER A 142 14.73 -15.78 -6.25
CA SER A 142 15.74 -14.71 -6.31
C SER A 142 16.79 -14.83 -5.19
N ARG A 143 16.35 -15.12 -3.96
CA ARG A 143 17.27 -15.39 -2.83
C ARG A 143 18.12 -16.64 -3.07
N PHE A 144 17.55 -17.72 -3.58
CA PHE A 144 18.30 -18.94 -3.91
C PHE A 144 19.37 -18.69 -4.98
N LYS A 145 19.05 -17.95 -6.06
CA LYS A 145 20.03 -17.58 -7.10
C LYS A 145 21.19 -16.75 -6.54
N LYS A 146 20.90 -15.83 -5.61
CA LYS A 146 21.92 -14.98 -4.98
C LYS A 146 22.88 -15.77 -4.08
N LEU A 147 22.40 -16.82 -3.43
CA LEU A 147 23.23 -17.73 -2.62
C LEU A 147 24.14 -18.61 -3.48
N THR A 148 23.68 -19.04 -4.66
CA THR A 148 24.48 -19.87 -5.58
C THR A 148 25.60 -19.11 -6.31
N LEU A 149 25.55 -17.78 -6.36
CA LEU A 149 26.55 -16.94 -7.04
C LEU A 149 27.72 -16.50 -6.15
N GLY A 150 27.71 -16.84 -4.86
CA GLY A 150 28.78 -16.48 -3.90
C GLY A 150 29.90 -17.52 -3.76
N GLY A 151 29.90 -18.57 -4.58
CA GLY A 151 30.89 -19.65 -4.52
C GLY A 151 31.90 -19.61 -5.68
N LYS A 152 32.73 -18.57 -5.75
CA LYS A 152 34.07 -18.61 -6.39
C LYS A 152 34.98 -17.58 -5.74
#